data_AF-A0A3R6WFI4-F1
#
_entry.id   AF-A0A3R6WFI4-F1
#
_cell.length_a   1.000
_cell.length_b   1.000
_cell.length_c   1.000
_cell.angle_alpha   90.00
_cell.angle_beta   90.00
_cell.angle_gamma   90.00
#
_symmetry.space_group_name_H-M   'P 1'
#
loop_
_entity.id
_entity.type
_entity.pdbx_description
1 polymer ?
#
loop_
_entity_poly.entity_id
_entity_poly.type
_entity_poly.pdbx_seq_one_letter_code
_entity_poly.pdbx_strand_id
1 'polypeptide(L)'
;MRQDSPACLERYTPKGKIPNGVAVEIGQMFDVTPTTVRRIWRRGAVNLTGQKTICLGVHQRKKGNCGRKRLHDDLPQRIQTIPQSRRYCFRTIAHLLKIPTSTLHCYFKRGVITKYSTVLKSALTDSNKVCRLKCVIKHVQDVDGTKFFDPMLDTVHVDEMVLHDAIAEEGLWCPG
;
A
#
# COMPACT_ATOMS: atom_id res chain seq x y z
N MET A 1 -3.09 -20.32 36.42
CA MET A 1 -2.68 -21.22 35.32
C MET A 1 -2.97 -22.64 35.76
N ARG A 2 -4.06 -23.26 35.29
CA ARG A 2 -4.24 -24.71 35.44
C ARG A 2 -3.67 -25.36 34.18
N GLN A 3 -2.63 -26.19 34.38
CA GLN A 3 -2.04 -27.03 33.36
C GLN A 3 -2.89 -28.30 33.28
N ASP A 4 -3.97 -28.27 32.50
CA ASP A 4 -4.67 -29.49 32.10
C ASP A 4 -4.12 -29.91 30.73
N SER A 5 -3.37 -31.01 30.73
CA SER A 5 -2.67 -31.59 29.58
C SER A 5 -3.64 -31.94 28.42
N PRO A 6 -3.23 -31.88 27.12
CA PRO A 6 -4.12 -31.80 25.95
C PRO A 6 -4.70 -33.15 25.50
N ALA A 7 -4.94 -34.10 26.40
CA ALA A 7 -5.39 -35.46 26.05
C ALA A 7 -6.76 -35.48 25.33
N CYS A 8 -7.61 -34.48 25.56
CA CYS A 8 -8.91 -34.37 24.90
C CYS A 8 -8.81 -33.97 23.41
N LEU A 9 -7.69 -33.36 22.99
CA LEU A 9 -7.47 -32.93 21.61
C LEU A 9 -6.94 -34.05 20.69
N GLU A 10 -6.51 -35.18 21.27
CA GLU A 10 -6.06 -36.37 20.53
C GLU A 10 -7.19 -37.37 20.22
N ARG A 11 -8.39 -37.13 20.75
CA ARG A 11 -9.58 -38.00 20.56
C ARG A 11 -10.31 -37.64 19.27
N TYR A 12 -9.83 -38.16 18.15
CA TYR A 12 -10.49 -38.02 16.85
C TYR A 12 -10.83 -39.37 16.22
N THR A 13 -11.93 -39.42 15.47
CA THR A 13 -12.26 -40.60 14.67
C THR A 13 -11.25 -40.75 13.53
N PRO A 14 -11.03 -41.96 12.97
CA PRO A 14 -10.15 -42.16 11.80
C PRO A 14 -10.52 -41.28 10.60
N LYS A 15 -11.76 -40.77 10.55
CA LYS A 15 -12.29 -39.83 9.55
C LYS A 15 -12.05 -38.35 9.88
N GLY A 16 -11.27 -38.03 10.92
CA GLY A 16 -10.96 -36.65 11.35
C GLY A 16 -12.08 -35.88 12.04
N LYS A 17 -13.17 -36.57 12.41
CA LYS A 17 -14.30 -35.96 13.11
C LYS A 17 -14.15 -36.09 14.62
N ILE A 18 -14.62 -35.08 15.36
CA ILE A 18 -14.78 -35.15 16.81
C ILE A 18 -15.84 -36.20 17.15
N PRO A 19 -15.58 -37.15 18.07
CA PRO A 19 -16.59 -38.07 18.58
C PRO A 19 -17.76 -37.35 19.27
N ASN A 20 -18.92 -38.02 19.33
CA ASN A 20 -20.07 -37.50 20.08
C ASN A 20 -19.70 -37.32 21.57
N GLY A 21 -20.18 -36.25 22.20
CA GLY A 21 -19.90 -35.93 23.62
C GLY A 21 -18.61 -35.14 23.87
N VAL A 22 -17.53 -35.38 23.12
CA VAL A 22 -16.22 -34.72 23.33
C VAL A 22 -16.30 -33.19 23.18
N ALA A 23 -17.11 -32.69 22.24
CA ALA A 23 -17.32 -31.25 22.09
C ALA A 23 -18.08 -30.61 23.28
N VAL A 24 -18.87 -31.40 24.01
CA VAL A 24 -19.60 -30.95 25.21
C VAL A 24 -18.66 -30.89 26.41
N GLU A 25 -17.85 -31.94 26.58
CA GLU A 25 -16.81 -32.01 27.61
C GLU A 25 -15.79 -30.87 27.49
N ILE A 26 -15.23 -30.65 26.30
CA ILE A 26 -14.33 -29.52 26.02
C ILE A 26 -15.06 -28.18 26.21
N GLY A 27 -16.34 -28.11 25.84
CA GLY A 27 -17.14 -26.91 26.04
C GLY A 27 -17.31 -26.54 27.52
N GLN A 28 -17.54 -27.53 28.38
CA GLN A 28 -17.62 -27.35 29.83
C GLN A 28 -16.26 -26.97 30.43
N MET A 29 -15.17 -27.58 29.95
CA MET A 29 -13.81 -27.32 30.42
C MET A 29 -13.33 -25.89 30.15
N PHE A 30 -13.66 -25.34 28.97
CA PHE A 30 -13.22 -24.01 28.55
C PHE A 30 -14.30 -22.92 28.66
N ASP A 31 -15.46 -23.23 29.25
CA ASP A 31 -16.64 -22.34 29.33
C ASP A 31 -17.06 -21.77 27.96
N VAL A 32 -17.12 -22.65 26.97
CA VAL A 32 -17.39 -22.30 25.57
C VAL A 32 -18.48 -23.22 25.03
N THR A 33 -19.37 -22.69 24.20
CA THR A 33 -20.44 -23.50 23.60
C THR A 33 -19.88 -24.66 22.75
N PRO A 34 -20.47 -25.87 22.80
CA PRO A 34 -20.02 -27.01 22.00
C PRO A 34 -20.00 -26.72 20.48
N THR A 35 -20.85 -25.78 20.04
CA THR A 35 -20.87 -25.28 18.66
C THR A 35 -19.59 -24.52 18.29
N THR A 36 -19.04 -23.73 19.21
CA THR A 36 -17.77 -23.02 19.03
C THR A 36 -16.59 -23.97 18.99
N VAL A 37 -16.59 -25.00 19.84
CA VAL A 37 -15.59 -26.08 19.83
C VAL A 37 -15.59 -26.80 18.47
N ARG A 38 -16.76 -27.26 18.00
CA ARG A 38 -16.90 -27.89 16.66
C ARG A 38 -16.48 -26.95 15.52
N ARG A 39 -16.74 -25.65 15.64
CA ARG A 39 -16.35 -24.64 14.64
C ARG A 39 -14.84 -24.45 14.60
N ILE A 40 -14.18 -24.41 15.76
CA ILE A 40 -12.71 -24.33 15.88
C ILE A 40 -12.06 -25.59 15.32
N TRP A 41 -12.59 -26.76 15.69
CA TRP A 41 -12.10 -28.04 15.18
C TRP A 41 -12.17 -28.14 13.66
N ARG A 42 -13.32 -27.79 13.06
CA ARG A 42 -13.47 -27.74 11.59
C ARG A 42 -12.51 -26.76 10.92
N ARG A 43 -12.02 -25.74 11.63
CA ARG A 43 -11.05 -24.76 11.10
C ARG A 43 -9.61 -25.26 11.22
N GLY A 44 -9.29 -25.97 12.30
CA GLY A 44 -7.94 -26.51 12.55
C GLY A 44 -7.68 -27.88 11.90
N ALA A 45 -8.73 -28.63 11.53
CA ALA A 45 -8.61 -29.92 10.88
C ALA A 45 -8.15 -29.76 9.41
N VAL A 46 -6.86 -30.01 9.17
CA VAL A 46 -6.25 -30.16 7.85
C VAL A 46 -6.22 -31.65 7.48
N ASN A 47 -6.29 -31.95 6.18
CA ASN A 47 -6.34 -33.30 5.59
C ASN A 47 -5.43 -34.31 6.31
N LEU A 48 -5.99 -35.42 6.78
CA LEU A 48 -5.29 -36.48 7.53
C LEU A 48 -4.54 -37.48 6.61
N THR A 49 -4.47 -37.23 5.32
CA THR A 49 -3.96 -38.19 4.32
C THR A 49 -2.45 -38.05 4.04
N GLY A 50 -1.75 -37.11 4.67
CA GLY A 50 -0.29 -37.00 4.49
C GLY A 50 0.30 -35.90 5.37
N GLN A 51 1.24 -36.30 6.22
CA GLN A 51 2.04 -35.51 7.17
C GLN A 51 1.27 -34.52 8.06
N LYS A 52 1.40 -34.72 9.38
CA LYS A 52 0.86 -33.89 10.46
C LYS A 52 1.32 -32.42 10.33
N THR A 53 0.60 -31.63 9.54
CA THR A 53 0.62 -30.17 9.67
C THR A 53 -0.60 -29.78 10.49
N ILE A 54 -0.49 -29.99 11.80
CA ILE A 54 -1.47 -29.50 12.76
C ILE A 54 -1.35 -27.97 12.73
N CYS A 55 -2.48 -27.28 12.58
CA CYS A 55 -2.63 -25.81 12.62
C CYS A 55 -2.41 -25.05 11.30
N LEU A 56 -3.28 -25.21 10.29
CA LEU A 56 -3.56 -24.06 9.42
C LEU A 56 -4.55 -23.12 10.12
N GLY A 57 -4.32 -21.81 9.97
CA GLY A 57 -4.67 -20.77 10.96
C GLY A 57 -6.12 -20.73 11.47
N VAL A 58 -6.32 -21.11 12.73
CA VAL A 58 -7.53 -20.83 13.53
C VAL A 58 -7.63 -19.35 13.94
N HIS A 59 -6.68 -18.52 13.49
CA HIS A 59 -6.65 -17.08 13.71
C HIS A 59 -7.98 -16.36 13.40
N GLN A 60 -8.18 -15.21 14.05
CA GLN A 60 -9.38 -14.42 13.93
C GLN A 60 -9.58 -13.90 12.50
N ARG A 61 -10.53 -14.49 11.76
CA ARG A 61 -10.86 -14.10 10.37
C ARG A 61 -11.62 -12.78 10.24
N LYS A 62 -11.82 -12.03 11.35
CA LYS A 62 -12.44 -10.70 11.31
C LYS A 62 -11.48 -9.66 10.72
N LYS A 63 -10.17 -9.81 10.92
CA LYS A 63 -9.15 -8.90 10.38
C LYS A 63 -9.26 -8.88 8.85
N GLY A 64 -9.52 -7.71 8.27
CA GLY A 64 -9.73 -7.51 6.83
C GLY A 64 -11.17 -7.76 6.32
N ASN A 65 -12.00 -8.51 7.05
CA ASN A 65 -13.40 -8.80 6.68
C ASN A 65 -14.43 -7.94 7.46
N CYS A 66 -13.96 -7.05 8.32
CA CYS A 66 -14.79 -6.14 9.11
C CYS A 66 -14.79 -4.73 8.52
N GLY A 67 -15.88 -3.99 8.77
CA GLY A 67 -16.03 -2.59 8.38
C GLY A 67 -16.82 -2.37 7.10
N ARG A 68 -16.99 -1.10 6.73
CA ARG A 68 -17.75 -0.70 5.54
C ARG A 68 -16.97 -1.04 4.26
N LYS A 69 -17.61 -1.78 3.35
CA LYS A 69 -17.07 -2.03 2.00
C LYS A 69 -16.87 -0.72 1.25
N ARG A 70 -15.84 -0.69 0.41
CA ARG A 70 -15.58 0.46 -0.47
C ARG A 70 -16.69 0.52 -1.53
N LEU A 71 -17.08 1.74 -1.88
CA LEU A 71 -18.09 1.99 -2.91
C LEU A 71 -17.47 2.20 -4.29
N HIS A 72 -16.24 2.71 -4.32
CA HIS A 72 -15.51 3.06 -5.55
C HIS A 72 -14.16 2.34 -5.52
N ASP A 73 -14.15 1.10 -5.98
CA ASP A 73 -12.91 0.32 -6.13
C ASP A 73 -12.11 0.76 -7.36
N ASP A 74 -12.79 1.36 -8.35
CA ASP A 74 -12.26 1.90 -9.61
C ASP A 74 -11.80 3.37 -9.50
N LEU A 75 -11.74 3.90 -8.28
CA LEU A 75 -11.43 5.30 -8.02
C LEU A 75 -10.06 5.74 -8.57
N PRO A 76 -8.96 4.97 -8.40
CA PRO A 76 -7.66 5.34 -8.97
C PRO A 76 -7.70 5.44 -10.50
N GLN A 77 -8.36 4.50 -11.17
CA GLN A 77 -8.50 4.47 -12.62
C GLN A 77 -9.29 5.68 -13.12
N ARG A 78 -10.39 6.03 -12.43
CA ARG A 78 -11.18 7.22 -12.74
C ARG A 78 -10.44 8.53 -12.50
N ILE A 79 -9.49 8.59 -11.56
CA ILE A 79 -8.63 9.76 -11.38
C ILE A 79 -7.61 9.87 -12.52
N GLN A 80 -7.11 8.73 -13.02
CA GLN A 80 -6.16 8.70 -14.12
C GLN A 80 -6.74 9.20 -15.45
N THR A 81 -8.05 9.07 -15.68
CA THR A 81 -8.70 9.63 -16.88
C THR A 81 -8.75 11.16 -16.88
N ILE A 82 -8.69 11.80 -15.71
CA ILE A 82 -8.67 13.26 -15.59
C ILE A 82 -7.29 13.76 -16.03
N PRO A 83 -7.15 14.77 -16.91
CA PRO A 83 -5.84 15.34 -17.25
C PRO A 83 -5.09 15.83 -16.01
N GLN A 84 -3.77 15.63 -15.95
CA GLN A 84 -2.95 16.03 -14.80
C GLN A 84 -3.09 17.52 -14.47
N SER A 85 -3.26 18.36 -15.50
CA SER A 85 -3.54 19.80 -15.41
C SER A 85 -4.87 20.15 -14.73
N ARG A 86 -5.70 19.19 -14.32
CA ARG A 86 -6.94 19.41 -13.56
C ARG A 86 -6.95 18.70 -12.21
N ARG A 87 -5.85 18.00 -11.84
CA ARG A 87 -5.71 17.24 -10.58
C ARG A 87 -5.08 18.09 -9.45
N TYR A 88 -5.44 19.37 -9.34
CA TYR A 88 -4.79 20.28 -8.38
C TYR A 88 -5.22 20.09 -6.93
N CYS A 89 -6.53 19.94 -6.70
CA CYS A 89 -7.08 19.85 -5.35
C CYS A 89 -8.25 18.87 -5.29
N PHE A 90 -8.51 18.36 -4.09
CA PHE A 90 -9.59 17.40 -3.85
C PHE A 90 -10.96 17.95 -4.25
N ARG A 91 -11.21 19.27 -4.10
CA ARG A 91 -12.47 19.90 -4.54
C ARG A 91 -12.70 19.75 -6.03
N THR A 92 -11.71 20.07 -6.85
CA THR A 92 -11.82 19.97 -8.31
C THR A 92 -11.97 18.51 -8.75
N ILE A 93 -11.18 17.61 -8.19
CA ILE A 93 -11.27 16.18 -8.50
C ILE A 93 -12.64 15.62 -8.11
N ALA A 94 -13.13 15.94 -6.91
CA ALA A 94 -14.45 15.55 -6.43
C ALA A 94 -15.57 16.03 -7.36
N HIS A 95 -15.51 17.29 -7.79
CA HIS A 95 -16.47 17.85 -8.74
C HIS A 95 -16.46 17.14 -10.10
N LEU A 96 -15.27 16.81 -10.63
CA LEU A 96 -15.12 16.09 -11.89
C LEU A 96 -15.60 14.63 -11.79
N LEU A 97 -15.35 13.97 -10.66
CA LEU A 97 -15.77 12.59 -10.41
C LEU A 97 -17.23 12.46 -9.95
N LYS A 98 -17.90 13.58 -9.65
CA LYS A 98 -19.24 13.62 -9.03
C LYS A 98 -19.30 12.83 -7.71
N ILE A 99 -18.25 12.92 -6.91
CA ILE A 99 -18.13 12.28 -5.60
C ILE A 99 -18.00 13.38 -4.53
N PRO A 100 -18.58 13.23 -3.33
CA PRO A 100 -18.33 14.17 -2.23
C PRO A 100 -16.84 14.28 -1.88
N THR A 101 -16.37 15.49 -1.56
CA THR A 101 -14.99 15.74 -1.14
C THR A 101 -14.60 14.94 0.10
N SER A 102 -15.52 14.79 1.06
CA SER A 102 -15.34 13.98 2.27
C SER A 102 -15.03 12.52 1.96
N THR A 103 -15.74 11.94 0.98
CA THR A 103 -15.50 10.59 0.49
C THR A 103 -14.09 10.47 -0.07
N LEU A 104 -13.68 11.41 -0.93
CA LEU A 104 -12.35 11.42 -1.53
C LEU A 104 -11.23 11.55 -0.48
N HIS A 105 -11.42 12.39 0.55
CA HIS A 105 -10.52 12.49 1.70
C HIS A 105 -10.41 11.17 2.49
N CYS A 106 -11.51 10.44 2.66
CA CYS A 106 -11.49 9.13 3.31
C CYS A 106 -10.64 8.13 2.52
N TYR A 107 -10.76 8.11 1.19
CA TYR A 107 -9.91 7.27 0.32
C TYR A 107 -8.43 7.67 0.40
N PHE A 108 -8.13 8.96 0.50
CA PHE A 108 -6.77 9.45 0.72
C PHE A 108 -6.19 8.97 2.06
N LYS A 109 -6.92 9.15 3.18
CA LYS A 109 -6.47 8.67 4.50
C LYS A 109 -6.27 7.15 4.57
N ARG A 110 -6.98 6.39 3.75
CA ARG A 110 -6.84 4.93 3.64
C ARG A 110 -5.70 4.49 2.72
N GLY A 111 -4.96 5.42 2.12
CA GLY A 111 -3.84 5.12 1.21
C GLY A 111 -4.26 4.62 -0.17
N VAL A 112 -5.52 4.81 -0.58
CA VAL A 112 -6.00 4.39 -1.92
C VAL A 112 -5.55 5.38 -3.00
N ILE A 113 -5.37 6.65 -2.61
CA ILE A 113 -4.92 7.73 -3.48
C ILE A 113 -3.73 8.39 -2.79
N THR A 114 -2.68 8.68 -3.55
CA THR A 114 -1.48 9.38 -3.06
C THR A 114 -1.31 10.70 -3.80
N LYS A 115 -0.95 11.76 -3.06
CA LYS A 115 -0.63 13.06 -3.65
C LYS A 115 0.83 13.06 -4.05
N TYR A 116 1.10 13.28 -5.33
CA TYR A 116 2.45 13.53 -5.83
C TYR A 116 2.58 15.03 -6.12
N SER A 117 3.46 15.71 -5.39
CA SER A 117 3.92 17.04 -5.75
C SER A 117 5.32 16.91 -6.33
N THR A 118 5.49 17.26 -7.59
CA THR A 118 6.81 17.50 -8.15
C THR A 118 7.25 18.88 -7.71
N VAL A 119 8.41 18.97 -7.04
CA VAL A 119 9.06 20.26 -6.83
C VAL A 119 9.64 20.67 -8.17
N LEU A 120 8.89 21.50 -8.90
CA LEU A 120 9.46 22.20 -10.04
C LEU A 120 10.46 23.22 -9.48
N LYS A 121 11.66 23.29 -10.07
CA LYS A 121 12.63 24.34 -9.76
C LYS A 121 11.92 25.70 -9.79
N SER A 122 12.37 26.62 -8.95
CA SER A 122 11.81 27.97 -8.80
C SER A 122 11.39 28.57 -10.13
N ALA A 123 10.21 29.20 -10.17
CA ALA A 123 9.67 29.80 -11.39
C ALA A 123 10.73 30.68 -12.08
N LEU A 124 11.06 30.35 -13.33
CA LEU A 124 11.98 31.16 -14.13
C LEU A 124 11.30 32.48 -14.46
N THR A 125 11.89 33.59 -14.02
CA THR A 125 11.50 34.92 -14.50
C THR A 125 11.79 35.04 -16.00
N ASP A 126 11.12 35.96 -16.69
CA ASP A 126 11.34 36.13 -18.13
C ASP A 126 12.79 36.54 -18.44
N SER A 127 13.43 37.32 -17.55
CA SER A 127 14.87 37.62 -17.61
C SER A 127 15.71 36.34 -17.55
N ASN A 128 15.42 35.43 -16.61
CA ASN A 128 16.13 34.16 -16.48
C ASN A 128 15.96 33.29 -17.74
N LYS A 129 14.77 33.27 -18.34
CA LYS A 129 14.52 32.55 -19.62
C LYS A 129 15.39 33.11 -20.74
N VAL A 130 15.45 34.43 -20.88
CA VAL A 130 16.27 35.11 -21.90
C VAL A 130 17.76 34.83 -21.68
N CYS A 131 18.25 34.91 -20.44
CA CYS A 131 19.64 34.58 -20.12
C CYS A 131 19.98 33.13 -20.46
N ARG A 132 19.10 32.17 -20.13
CA ARG A 132 19.31 30.76 -20.49
C ARG A 132 19.29 30.54 -22.00
N LEU A 133 18.36 31.16 -22.72
CA LEU A 133 18.30 31.07 -24.17
C LEU A 133 19.55 31.65 -24.83
N LYS A 134 20.00 32.84 -24.39
CA LYS A 134 21.25 33.45 -24.85
C LYS A 134 22.45 32.54 -24.59
N CYS A 135 22.50 31.88 -23.44
CA CYS A 135 23.55 30.92 -23.11
C CYS A 135 23.56 29.74 -24.09
N VAL A 136 22.40 29.14 -24.36
CA VAL A 136 22.30 28.00 -25.30
C VAL A 136 22.68 28.42 -26.72
N ILE A 137 22.19 29.56 -27.20
CA ILE A 137 22.47 30.04 -28.57
C ILE A 137 23.98 30.23 -28.80
N LYS A 138 24.75 30.63 -27.78
CA LYS A 138 26.22 30.75 -27.90
C LYS A 138 26.93 29.42 -28.20
N HIS A 139 26.30 28.30 -27.86
CA HIS A 139 26.85 26.96 -28.06
C HIS A 139 26.18 26.24 -29.24
N VAL A 140 25.48 26.97 -30.11
CA VAL A 140 24.92 26.43 -31.36
C VAL A 140 25.65 27.08 -32.52
N GLN A 141 26.30 26.26 -33.34
CA GLN A 141 26.98 26.67 -34.57
C GLN A 141 26.06 26.38 -35.76
N ASP A 142 26.05 27.27 -36.75
CA ASP A 142 25.31 27.09 -38.00
C ASP A 142 26.32 26.97 -39.13
N VAL A 143 26.35 25.81 -39.79
CA VAL A 143 27.21 25.55 -40.95
C VAL A 143 26.27 25.15 -42.10
N ASP A 144 26.24 25.97 -43.15
CA ASP A 144 25.44 25.76 -44.36
C ASP A 144 23.95 25.45 -44.09
N GLY A 145 23.35 26.09 -43.09
CA GLY A 145 21.94 25.91 -42.72
C GLY A 145 21.66 24.70 -41.83
N THR A 146 22.69 23.90 -41.53
CA THR A 146 22.63 22.83 -40.55
C THR A 146 23.17 23.30 -39.19
N LYS A 147 22.36 23.10 -38.14
CA LYS A 147 22.69 23.53 -36.78
C LYS A 147 23.38 22.41 -36.04
N PHE A 148 24.57 22.67 -35.53
CA PHE A 148 25.37 21.78 -34.71
C PHE A 148 25.51 22.36 -33.30
N PHE A 149 25.53 21.48 -32.29
CA PHE A 149 25.91 21.89 -30.94
C PHE A 149 27.42 21.90 -30.82
N ASP A 150 27.96 22.91 -30.14
CA ASP A 150 29.36 22.94 -29.74
C ASP A 150 29.64 21.71 -28.86
N PRO A 151 30.60 20.84 -29.24
CA PRO A 151 30.90 19.65 -28.46
C PRO A 151 31.56 19.97 -27.09
N MET A 152 31.88 21.24 -26.80
CA MET A 152 32.41 21.71 -25.51
C MET A 152 33.66 20.91 -25.04
N LEU A 153 34.48 20.45 -25.99
CA LEU A 153 35.66 19.61 -25.70
C LEU A 153 36.74 20.33 -24.87
N ASP A 154 36.67 21.67 -24.79
CA ASP A 154 37.57 22.52 -24.00
C ASP A 154 36.89 23.11 -22.74
N THR A 155 35.76 22.53 -22.30
CA THR A 155 35.00 23.05 -21.13
C THR A 155 34.83 21.97 -20.06
N VAL A 156 35.43 22.19 -18.89
CA VAL A 156 35.23 21.35 -17.70
C VAL A 156 34.04 21.87 -16.91
N HIS A 157 33.00 21.05 -16.77
CA HIS A 157 31.82 21.36 -15.94
C HIS A 157 32.07 20.89 -14.50
N VAL A 158 32.05 21.82 -13.54
CA VAL A 158 32.16 21.53 -12.11
C VAL A 158 30.82 21.87 -11.45
N ASP A 159 30.27 20.92 -10.70
CA ASP A 159 29.04 21.10 -9.92
C ASP A 159 29.25 20.51 -8.52
N GLU A 160 28.80 21.23 -7.51
CA GLU A 160 28.87 20.77 -6.12
C GLU A 160 27.55 20.07 -5.76
N MET A 161 27.62 18.75 -5.60
CA MET A 161 26.53 18.01 -4.98
C MET A 161 26.82 17.89 -3.49
N VAL A 162 26.01 18.55 -2.66
CA VAL A 162 26.08 18.36 -1.21
C VAL A 162 25.56 16.96 -0.88
N LEU A 163 26.44 16.09 -0.40
CA LEU A 163 26.08 14.77 0.11
C LEU A 163 25.52 14.95 1.53
N HIS A 164 24.22 14.69 1.71
CA HIS A 164 23.66 14.53 3.05
C HIS A 164 23.87 13.07 3.48
N ASP A 165 24.54 12.87 4.62
CA ASP A 165 24.69 11.56 5.23
C ASP A 165 23.31 10.98 5.53
N ALA A 166 22.98 9.89 4.84
CA ALA A 166 21.82 9.07 5.16
C ALA A 166 22.11 8.31 6.46
N ILE A 167 21.87 8.95 7.61
CA ILE A 167 21.60 8.23 8.85
C ILE A 167 20.24 7.56 8.63
N ALA A 168 20.30 6.30 8.21
CA ALA A 168 19.17 5.39 8.28
C ALA A 168 18.86 5.13 9.76
N GLU A 169 18.05 5.99 10.37
CA GLU A 169 17.21 5.54 11.47
C GLU A 169 15.87 5.14 10.87
N GLU A 170 15.64 3.82 10.84
CA GLU A 170 14.32 3.24 10.69
C GLU A 170 13.39 3.83 11.76
N GLY A 171 12.50 4.75 11.37
CA GLY A 171 11.63 5.37 12.36
C GLY A 171 10.61 6.33 11.78
N LEU A 172 9.46 5.79 11.35
CA LEU A 172 8.15 6.44 11.25
C LEU A 172 8.10 7.87 10.68
N TRP A 173 7.71 7.99 9.40
CA TRP A 173 7.06 9.20 8.91
C TRP A 173 5.56 8.95 8.70
N CYS A 174 4.74 9.40 9.66
CA CYS A 174 3.30 9.57 9.54
C CYS A 174 2.99 11.07 9.36
N PRO A 175 2.37 11.53 8.26
CA PRO A 175 1.91 12.91 8.18
C PRO A 175 0.51 13.05 8.81
N GLY A 176 0.38 14.00 9.74
CA GLY A 176 -0.88 14.49 10.30
C GLY A 176 -1.72 15.31 9.32
#